data_AF-B2AAW0-F1
#
_entry.id   AF-B2AAW0-F1
#
_cell.length_a   1.000
_cell.length_b   1.000
_cell.length_c   1.000
_cell.angle_alpha   90.00
_cell.angle_beta   90.00
_cell.angle_gamma   90.00
#
_symmetry.space_group_name_H-M   'P 1'
#
loop_
_entity.id
_entity.type
_entity.pdbx_description
1 polymer ?
#
loop_
_entity_poly.entity_id
_entity_poly.type
_entity_poly.pdbx_seq_one_letter_code
_entity_poly.pdbx_strand_id
1 'polypeptide(L)'
;MPFRVPPPIHPAPLPKRRNTRRLPSNNVLRRLQPPSNPFRIRAYALILQNISYSAGAVQSEFRLSCIGRTVRPKWELSPDFSWSQGVKTAFPILFVNNDADNVTPLVSARNNSRAFPGSRVLVQEEGYGHTSLAAGSRCTAGWVRRYFQQGEMPDGKEGCKSDRRLFDEEEEMMGQEDELGVAVRGLRKKVRIRPFYWG
;
A
#
# COMPACT_ATOMS: atom_id res chain seq x y z
N MET A 1 -48.56 6.67 19.44
CA MET A 1 -48.03 7.37 18.25
C MET A 1 -47.41 6.33 17.34
N PRO A 2 -47.80 6.19 16.05
CA PRO A 2 -47.21 5.18 15.19
C PRO A 2 -45.86 5.67 14.66
N PHE A 3 -44.84 4.80 14.73
CA PHE A 3 -43.53 5.03 14.12
C PHE A 3 -43.68 5.03 12.59
N ARG A 4 -43.32 6.14 11.93
CA ARG A 4 -43.23 6.23 10.47
C ARG A 4 -41.86 5.72 10.02
N VAL A 5 -41.84 4.67 9.20
CA VAL A 5 -40.62 4.21 8.52
C VAL A 5 -40.28 5.22 7.41
N PRO A 6 -39.05 5.76 7.35
CA PRO A 6 -38.66 6.66 6.28
C PRO A 6 -38.52 5.90 4.93
N PRO A 7 -38.82 6.56 3.80
CA PRO A 7 -38.81 5.91 2.49
C PRO A 7 -37.39 5.50 2.06
N PRO A 8 -37.27 4.50 1.16
CA PRO A 8 -35.98 4.05 0.65
C PRO A 8 -35.24 5.17 -0.09
N ILE A 9 -33.99 5.40 0.30
CA ILE A 9 -33.10 6.36 -0.37
C ILE A 9 -32.61 5.68 -1.66
N HIS A 10 -33.13 6.11 -2.80
CA HIS A 10 -32.58 5.71 -4.09
C HIS A 10 -31.16 6.26 -4.26
N PRO A 11 -30.19 5.45 -4.70
CA PRO A 11 -28.84 5.94 -4.97
C PRO A 11 -28.90 6.96 -6.12
N ALA A 12 -28.23 8.08 -5.93
CA ALA A 12 -28.07 9.08 -6.99
C ALA A 12 -27.38 8.44 -8.21
N PRO A 13 -27.76 8.82 -9.45
CA PRO A 13 -27.14 8.28 -10.65
C PRO A 13 -25.62 8.49 -10.62
N LEU A 14 -24.87 7.43 -10.95
CA LEU A 14 -23.42 7.50 -11.06
C LEU A 14 -23.05 8.60 -12.09
N PRO A 15 -22.09 9.48 -11.78
CA PRO A 15 -21.62 10.46 -12.75
C PRO A 15 -21.05 9.74 -13.98
N LYS A 16 -21.46 10.19 -15.17
CA LYS A 16 -21.01 9.65 -16.47
C LYS A 16 -19.47 9.56 -16.50
N ARG A 17 -18.95 8.41 -16.94
CA ARG A 17 -17.51 8.14 -17.10
C ARG A 17 -16.83 9.31 -17.79
N ARG A 18 -16.06 10.10 -17.03
CA ARG A 18 -15.12 11.07 -17.60
C ARG A 18 -13.91 10.30 -18.13
N ASN A 19 -13.46 10.72 -19.30
CA ASN A 19 -12.30 10.21 -20.03
C ASN A 19 -11.08 10.05 -19.09
N THR A 20 -10.60 8.81 -18.91
CA THR A 20 -9.67 8.38 -17.85
C THR A 20 -8.20 8.76 -18.08
N ARG A 21 -7.88 9.69 -18.97
CA ARG A 21 -6.49 10.12 -19.23
C ARG A 21 -5.98 11.23 -18.31
N ARG A 22 -6.80 11.78 -17.41
CA ARG A 22 -6.36 12.66 -16.32
C ARG A 22 -7.15 12.35 -15.06
N LEU A 23 -6.51 11.68 -14.11
CA LEU A 23 -6.98 11.69 -12.73
C LEU A 23 -6.98 13.15 -12.27
N PRO A 24 -8.08 13.66 -11.69
CA PRO A 24 -8.17 15.05 -11.29
C PRO A 24 -7.07 15.35 -10.27
N SER A 25 -6.33 16.43 -10.54
CA SER A 25 -5.34 17.03 -9.64
C SER A 25 -5.86 17.06 -8.19
N ASN A 26 -4.93 16.76 -7.26
CA ASN A 26 -4.95 16.62 -5.80
C ASN A 26 -5.81 17.56 -4.93
N ASN A 27 -6.84 18.21 -5.46
CA ASN A 27 -7.75 19.10 -4.73
C ASN A 27 -8.74 18.39 -3.78
N VAL A 28 -8.77 17.06 -3.74
CA VAL A 28 -9.67 16.29 -2.85
C VAL A 28 -9.11 16.14 -1.42
N LEU A 29 -7.79 16.35 -1.23
CA LEU A 29 -7.13 16.23 0.09
C LEU A 29 -7.19 17.51 0.94
N ARG A 30 -7.79 18.60 0.44
CA ARG A 30 -7.67 19.96 1.01
C ARG A 30 -8.50 20.27 2.27
N ARG A 31 -9.00 19.29 3.03
CA ARG A 31 -9.61 19.55 4.36
C ARG A 31 -9.23 18.46 5.35
N LEU A 32 -8.29 18.80 6.23
CA LEU A 32 -7.76 17.99 7.34
C LEU A 32 -8.76 17.80 8.50
N GLN A 33 -10.01 17.47 8.19
CA GLN A 33 -10.87 16.79 9.13
C GLN A 33 -11.47 15.58 8.39
N PRO A 34 -11.28 14.35 8.91
CA PRO A 34 -12.04 13.22 8.38
C PRO A 34 -13.53 13.56 8.53
N PRO A 35 -14.39 13.11 7.61
CA PRO A 35 -15.80 13.44 7.68
C PRO A 35 -16.35 13.10 9.06
N SER A 36 -16.64 14.09 9.90
CA SER A 36 -17.29 13.88 11.20
C SER A 36 -18.78 13.54 11.04
N ASN A 37 -19.31 13.76 9.84
CA ASN A 37 -20.70 13.50 9.51
C ASN A 37 -20.92 11.99 9.23
N PRO A 38 -21.83 11.31 9.94
CA PRO A 38 -22.09 9.88 9.78
C PRO A 38 -22.53 9.50 8.36
N PHE A 39 -23.23 10.38 7.63
CA PHE A 39 -23.60 10.15 6.24
C PHE A 39 -22.39 10.11 5.31
N ARG A 40 -21.39 10.98 5.53
CA ARG A 40 -20.16 11.01 4.74
C ARG A 40 -19.25 9.82 5.07
N ILE A 41 -19.23 9.38 6.33
CA ILE A 41 -18.56 8.16 6.76
C ILE A 41 -19.16 6.94 6.04
N ARG A 42 -20.48 6.80 6.09
CA ARG A 42 -21.20 5.71 5.41
C ARG A 42 -20.95 5.73 3.90
N ALA A 43 -21.06 6.89 3.26
CA ALA A 43 -20.80 7.02 1.83
C ALA A 43 -19.36 6.61 1.46
N TYR A 44 -18.38 7.02 2.27
CA TYR A 44 -16.98 6.62 2.07
C TYR A 44 -16.80 5.10 2.17
N ALA A 45 -17.35 4.46 3.19
CA ALA A 45 -17.26 3.01 3.36
C ALA A 45 -17.94 2.26 2.20
N LEU A 46 -19.11 2.72 1.75
CA LEU A 46 -19.82 2.12 0.61
C LEU A 46 -19.03 2.26 -0.71
N ILE A 47 -18.37 3.40 -0.94
CA ILE A 47 -17.51 3.57 -2.13
C ILE A 47 -16.39 2.53 -2.15
N LEU A 48 -15.72 2.32 -1.02
CA LEU A 48 -14.62 1.35 -0.93
C LEU A 48 -15.12 -0.09 -1.04
N GLN A 49 -16.20 -0.44 -0.34
CA GLN A 49 -16.82 -1.78 -0.41
C GLN A 49 -17.36 -2.10 -1.82
N ASN A 50 -17.75 -1.09 -2.59
CA ASN A 50 -18.17 -1.28 -3.98
C ASN A 50 -16.99 -1.53 -4.94
N ILE A 51 -15.76 -1.12 -4.58
CA ILE A 51 -14.54 -1.48 -5.33
C ILE A 51 -14.15 -2.93 -5.01
N SER A 52 -14.14 -3.27 -3.73
CA SER A 52 -13.94 -4.63 -3.23
C SER A 52 -14.64 -4.75 -1.88
N TYR A 53 -15.56 -5.71 -1.75
CA TYR A 53 -16.37 -5.84 -0.54
C TYR A 53 -15.51 -6.02 0.72
N SER A 54 -14.62 -7.01 0.71
CA SER A 54 -13.76 -7.35 1.85
C SER A 54 -12.64 -6.33 2.04
N ALA A 55 -11.85 -6.06 1.00
CA ALA A 55 -10.71 -5.14 1.11
C ALA A 55 -11.18 -3.70 1.38
N GLY A 56 -12.32 -3.29 0.82
CA GLY A 56 -12.91 -1.99 1.06
C GLY A 56 -13.43 -1.82 2.48
N ALA A 57 -13.97 -2.88 3.10
CA ALA A 57 -14.35 -2.86 4.51
C ALA A 57 -13.13 -2.64 5.42
N VAL A 58 -12.05 -3.41 5.22
CA VAL A 58 -10.79 -3.26 5.96
C VAL A 58 -10.18 -1.87 5.72
N GLN A 59 -10.11 -1.42 4.47
CA GLN A 59 -9.49 -0.14 4.14
C GLN A 59 -10.26 1.05 4.73
N SER A 60 -11.58 0.93 4.87
CA SER A 60 -12.41 1.95 5.50
C SER A 60 -12.01 2.16 6.95
N GLU A 61 -11.72 1.09 7.68
CA GLU A 61 -11.37 1.11 9.10
C GLU A 61 -10.18 2.02 9.41
N PHE A 62 -9.14 2.04 8.56
CA PHE A 62 -7.98 2.91 8.74
C PHE A 62 -8.36 4.38 8.90
N ARG A 63 -9.36 4.86 8.13
CA ARG A 63 -9.82 6.24 8.24
C ARG A 63 -10.78 6.45 9.41
N LEU A 64 -11.64 5.47 9.68
CA LEU A 64 -12.65 5.56 10.74
C LEU A 64 -12.01 5.55 12.13
N SER A 65 -10.90 4.84 12.33
CA SER A 65 -10.17 4.77 13.59
C SER A 65 -9.68 6.14 14.12
N CYS A 66 -9.54 7.12 13.22
CA CYS A 66 -9.13 8.49 13.52
C CYS A 66 -10.29 9.45 13.82
N ILE A 67 -11.54 9.07 13.53
CA ILE A 67 -12.69 9.95 13.68
C ILE A 67 -13.05 10.11 15.15
N GLY A 68 -13.33 11.35 15.57
CA GLY A 68 -13.71 11.66 16.96
C GLY A 68 -12.54 11.67 17.96
N ARG A 69 -11.31 11.45 17.50
CA ARG A 69 -10.11 11.62 18.34
C ARG A 69 -9.98 13.09 18.76
N THR A 70 -9.79 13.32 20.06
CA THR A 70 -9.55 14.65 20.64
C THR A 70 -8.07 15.02 20.68
N VAL A 71 -7.19 14.01 20.62
CA VAL A 71 -5.73 14.19 20.57
C VAL A 71 -5.33 14.73 19.21
N ARG A 72 -4.56 15.82 19.20
CA ARG A 72 -4.02 16.40 17.97
C ARG A 72 -2.77 15.66 17.50
N PRO A 73 -2.59 15.47 16.18
CA PRO A 73 -1.35 14.90 15.68
C PRO A 73 -0.18 15.85 15.96
N LYS A 74 0.98 15.29 16.33
CA LYS A 74 2.21 16.07 16.51
C LYS A 74 2.67 16.73 15.19
N TRP A 75 2.40 16.07 14.07
CA TRP A 75 2.83 16.49 12.74
C TRP A 75 1.59 16.75 11.88
N GLU A 76 1.56 17.92 11.25
CA GLU A 76 0.53 18.29 10.28
C GLU A 76 1.12 18.23 8.88
N LEU A 77 0.43 17.52 7.98
CA LEU A 77 0.79 17.45 6.58
C LEU A 77 0.32 18.72 5.88
N SER A 78 1.24 19.53 5.36
CA SER A 78 0.90 20.72 4.58
C SER A 78 0.04 20.32 3.37
N PRO A 79 -1.17 20.89 3.19
CA PRO A 79 -2.08 20.50 2.10
C PRO A 79 -1.50 20.73 0.69
N ASP A 80 -0.53 21.64 0.58
CA ASP A 80 0.17 21.99 -0.65
C ASP A 80 1.42 21.13 -0.89
N PHE A 81 1.75 20.22 0.03
CA PHE A 81 2.97 19.40 -0.01
C PHE A 81 4.25 20.24 -0.16
N SER A 82 4.25 21.48 0.34
CA SER A 82 5.42 22.37 0.29
C SER A 82 6.68 21.75 0.90
N TRP A 83 6.52 20.87 1.90
CA TRP A 83 7.62 20.11 2.50
C TRP A 83 8.34 19.17 1.53
N SER A 84 7.72 18.77 0.43
CA SER A 84 8.23 17.74 -0.48
C SER A 84 9.20 18.30 -1.53
N GLN A 85 9.67 19.53 -1.40
CA GLN A 85 10.53 20.18 -2.38
C GLN A 85 12.01 19.94 -2.03
N GLY A 86 12.65 19.02 -2.75
CA GLY A 86 14.10 18.84 -2.68
C GLY A 86 14.62 18.38 -1.31
N VAL A 87 13.89 17.50 -0.62
CA VAL A 87 14.24 17.02 0.71
C VAL A 87 15.58 16.28 0.68
N LYS A 88 16.58 16.87 1.33
CA LYS A 88 17.93 16.31 1.38
C LYS A 88 18.04 15.26 2.49
N THR A 89 18.55 14.10 2.14
CA THR A 89 18.92 13.03 3.06
C THR A 89 20.43 12.86 3.06
N ALA A 90 20.99 12.27 4.13
CA ALA A 90 22.43 11.99 4.21
C ALA A 90 22.89 11.00 3.12
N PHE A 91 21.98 10.12 2.68
CA PHE A 91 22.20 9.20 1.57
C PHE A 91 20.92 9.09 0.73
N PRO A 92 21.00 8.93 -0.61
CA PRO A 92 19.81 8.76 -1.45
C PRO A 92 18.92 7.59 -1.03
N ILE A 93 17.60 7.75 -1.10
CA ILE A 93 16.64 6.69 -0.71
C ILE A 93 16.42 5.70 -1.86
N LEU A 94 16.45 4.40 -1.56
CA LEU A 94 15.93 3.35 -2.44
C LEU A 94 14.49 3.01 -2.03
N PHE A 95 13.52 3.39 -2.87
CA PHE A 95 12.12 2.95 -2.72
C PHE A 95 11.94 1.62 -3.44
N VAL A 96 11.31 0.64 -2.77
CA VAL A 96 10.95 -0.65 -3.38
C VAL A 96 9.44 -0.79 -3.38
N ASN A 97 8.85 -1.11 -4.53
CA ASN A 97 7.40 -1.27 -4.64
C ASN A 97 7.04 -2.34 -5.67
N ASN A 98 6.00 -3.11 -5.37
CA ASN A 98 5.38 -4.00 -6.34
C ASN A 98 4.62 -3.20 -7.40
N ASP A 99 4.55 -3.71 -8.62
CA ASP A 99 3.73 -3.11 -9.68
C ASP A 99 2.22 -3.20 -9.38
N ALA A 100 1.76 -4.24 -8.68
CA ALA A 100 0.37 -4.45 -8.25
C ALA A 100 0.18 -4.45 -6.71
N ASP A 101 0.70 -3.43 -6.02
CA ASP A 101 0.41 -3.17 -4.60
C ASP A 101 -0.94 -2.45 -4.42
N ASN A 102 -1.88 -3.07 -3.71
CA ASN A 102 -3.24 -2.58 -3.48
C ASN A 102 -3.39 -1.67 -2.25
N VAL A 103 -2.36 -1.57 -1.40
CA VAL A 103 -2.37 -0.77 -0.16
C VAL A 103 -1.51 0.49 -0.34
N THR A 104 -0.30 0.33 -0.89
CA THR A 104 0.65 1.40 -1.21
C THR A 104 1.01 1.36 -2.69
N PRO A 105 0.16 1.88 -3.58
CA PRO A 105 0.31 1.69 -5.02
C PRO A 105 1.59 2.33 -5.55
N LEU A 106 2.14 1.78 -6.64
CA LEU A 106 3.40 2.23 -7.26
C LEU A 106 3.47 3.73 -7.56
N VAL A 107 2.33 4.36 -7.87
CA VAL A 107 2.24 5.81 -8.04
C VAL A 107 2.65 6.57 -6.79
N SER A 108 2.35 6.06 -5.60
CA SER A 108 2.74 6.66 -4.32
C SER A 108 4.25 6.58 -4.12
N ALA A 109 4.88 5.43 -4.42
CA ALA A 109 6.34 5.30 -4.36
C ALA A 109 7.05 6.27 -5.33
N ARG A 110 6.52 6.40 -6.56
CA ARG A 110 7.02 7.38 -7.55
C ARG A 110 6.84 8.83 -7.08
N ASN A 111 5.70 9.16 -6.49
CA ASN A 111 5.46 10.49 -5.93
C ASN A 111 6.39 10.79 -4.76
N ASN A 112 6.61 9.83 -3.86
CA ASN A 112 7.55 9.97 -2.76
C ASN A 112 8.98 10.18 -3.27
N SER A 113 9.43 9.38 -4.24
CA SER A 113 10.77 9.53 -4.83
C SER A 113 11.02 10.92 -5.42
N ARG A 114 10.02 11.56 -6.05
CA ARG A 114 10.14 12.93 -6.56
C ARG A 114 10.48 13.97 -5.47
N ALA A 115 10.14 13.70 -4.22
CA ALA A 115 10.43 14.60 -3.11
C ALA A 115 11.89 14.54 -2.64
N PHE A 116 12.59 13.43 -2.90
CA PHE A 116 13.94 13.15 -2.40
C PHE A 116 14.95 13.09 -3.56
N PRO A 117 15.72 14.16 -3.81
CA PRO A 117 16.72 14.18 -4.86
C PRO A 117 17.70 13.01 -4.75
N GLY A 118 18.05 12.42 -5.89
CA GLY A 118 18.95 11.27 -5.95
C GLY A 118 18.28 9.92 -5.64
N SER A 119 17.07 9.91 -5.07
CA SER A 119 16.36 8.64 -4.82
C SER A 119 16.03 7.87 -6.10
N ARG A 120 15.76 6.58 -5.94
CA ARG A 120 15.35 5.66 -7.02
C ARG A 120 14.18 4.80 -6.58
N VAL A 121 13.39 4.36 -7.55
CA VAL A 121 12.32 3.37 -7.34
C VAL A 121 12.71 2.09 -8.04
N LEU A 122 12.91 1.02 -7.28
CA LEU A 122 13.00 -0.34 -7.77
C LEU A 122 11.60 -0.94 -7.83
N VAL A 123 11.17 -1.30 -9.04
CA VAL A 123 9.86 -1.91 -9.27
C VAL A 123 10.02 -3.41 -9.25
N GLN A 124 9.23 -4.08 -8.42
CA GLN A 124 9.07 -5.52 -8.47
C GLN A 124 7.93 -5.86 -9.42
N GLU A 125 8.29 -6.37 -10.60
CA GLU A 125 7.39 -6.71 -11.70
C GLU A 125 6.70 -8.04 -11.46
N GLU A 126 5.45 -8.16 -11.91
CA GLU A 126 4.59 -9.31 -11.60
C GLU A 126 4.47 -9.52 -10.07
N GLY A 127 4.56 -8.41 -9.32
CA GLY A 127 4.53 -8.36 -7.88
C GLY A 127 3.11 -8.06 -7.42
N TYR A 128 2.46 -9.03 -6.79
CA TYR A 128 1.09 -8.85 -6.30
C TYR A 128 1.06 -8.80 -4.77
N GLY A 129 0.31 -7.83 -4.24
CA GLY A 129 0.11 -7.66 -2.81
C GLY A 129 0.98 -6.57 -2.18
N HIS A 130 0.81 -6.39 -0.88
CA HIS A 130 1.40 -5.27 -0.15
C HIS A 130 2.85 -5.53 0.24
N THR A 131 3.72 -4.57 -0.12
CA THR A 131 5.19 -4.60 0.08
C THR A 131 5.92 -5.66 -0.75
N SER A 132 7.23 -5.49 -0.92
CA SER A 132 8.06 -6.42 -1.71
C SER A 132 8.09 -7.86 -1.19
N LEU A 133 7.78 -8.08 0.09
CA LEU A 133 7.77 -9.41 0.70
C LEU A 133 6.60 -10.28 0.20
N ALA A 134 5.52 -9.67 -0.28
CA ALA A 134 4.36 -10.40 -0.80
C ALA A 134 4.68 -11.17 -2.09
N ALA A 135 5.66 -10.71 -2.86
CA ALA A 135 6.05 -11.28 -4.14
C ALA A 135 7.58 -11.42 -4.24
N GLY A 136 8.17 -12.24 -3.35
CA GLY A 136 9.63 -12.30 -3.17
C GLY A 136 10.44 -12.45 -4.47
N SER A 137 11.54 -11.71 -4.56
CA SER A 137 12.48 -11.72 -5.69
C SER A 137 13.93 -11.65 -5.19
N ARG A 138 14.77 -12.59 -5.61
CA ARG A 138 16.21 -12.60 -5.36
C ARG A 138 16.90 -11.42 -6.01
N CYS A 139 16.40 -10.94 -7.16
CA CYS A 139 16.86 -9.71 -7.79
C CYS A 139 16.64 -8.50 -6.85
N THR A 140 15.42 -8.36 -6.31
CA THR A 140 15.08 -7.29 -5.36
C THR A 140 15.94 -7.38 -4.10
N ALA A 141 16.07 -8.59 -3.52
CA ALA A 141 16.90 -8.82 -2.34
C ALA A 141 18.38 -8.48 -2.58
N GLY A 142 18.90 -8.78 -3.78
CA GLY A 142 20.25 -8.42 -4.20
C GLY A 142 20.48 -6.91 -4.22
N TRP A 143 19.56 -6.13 -4.79
CA TRP A 143 19.64 -4.66 -4.78
C TRP A 143 19.54 -4.08 -3.37
N VAL A 144 18.63 -4.59 -2.54
CA VAL A 144 18.51 -4.16 -1.14
C VAL A 144 19.83 -4.41 -0.39
N ARG A 145 20.44 -5.59 -0.58
CA ARG A 145 21.75 -5.91 0.01
C ARG A 145 22.84 -4.94 -0.47
N ARG A 146 22.98 -4.71 -1.78
CA ARG A 146 23.98 -3.79 -2.34
C ARG A 146 23.79 -2.36 -1.83
N TYR A 147 22.55 -1.90 -1.73
CA TYR A 147 22.23 -0.59 -1.17
C TYR A 147 22.72 -0.44 0.28
N PHE A 148 22.41 -1.39 1.15
CA PHE A 148 22.82 -1.30 2.55
C PHE A 148 24.32 -1.56 2.79
N GLN A 149 24.97 -2.38 1.96
CA GLN A 149 26.37 -2.76 2.16
C GLN A 149 27.36 -1.83 1.43
N GLN A 150 26.99 -1.32 0.26
CA GLN A 150 27.88 -0.60 -0.64
C GLN A 150 27.34 0.79 -1.00
N GLY A 151 26.08 1.10 -0.68
CA GLY A 151 25.43 2.33 -1.13
C GLY A 151 25.06 2.30 -2.62
N GLU A 152 25.14 1.14 -3.28
CA GLU A 152 24.82 1.03 -4.70
C GLU A 152 23.31 1.10 -4.94
N MET A 153 22.92 1.68 -6.07
CA MET A 153 21.53 1.83 -6.48
C MET A 153 21.34 1.37 -7.92
N PRO A 154 20.14 0.88 -8.28
CA PRO A 154 19.83 0.57 -9.66
C PRO A 154 19.80 1.85 -10.51
N ASP A 155 20.16 1.72 -11.79
CA ASP A 155 20.20 2.82 -12.76
C ASP A 155 18.80 3.41 -13.07
N GLY A 156 17.74 2.80 -12.52
CA GLY A 156 16.35 3.28 -12.59
C GLY A 156 15.58 2.82 -13.81
N LYS A 157 16.18 1.99 -14.67
CA LYS A 157 15.53 1.36 -15.83
C LYS A 157 15.16 -0.11 -15.60
N GLU A 158 15.70 -0.72 -14.55
CA GLU A 158 15.58 -2.15 -14.27
C GLU A 158 14.43 -2.39 -13.28
N GLY A 159 13.47 -3.20 -13.70
CA GLY A 159 12.54 -3.89 -12.80
C GLY A 159 13.12 -5.24 -12.39
N CYS A 160 12.76 -5.71 -11.20
CA CYS A 160 13.04 -7.07 -10.77
C CYS A 160 11.76 -7.89 -10.85
N LYS A 161 11.76 -8.98 -11.62
CA LYS A 161 10.61 -9.89 -11.67
C LYS A 161 10.47 -10.67 -10.36
N SER A 162 9.24 -10.89 -9.91
CA SER A 162 8.93 -11.81 -8.81
C SER A 162 9.40 -13.23 -9.12
N ASP A 163 10.00 -13.91 -8.15
CA ASP A 163 10.36 -15.32 -8.26
C ASP A 163 9.16 -16.24 -7.96
N ARG A 164 8.04 -15.67 -7.51
CA ARG A 164 6.79 -16.39 -7.21
C ARG A 164 5.67 -15.88 -8.10
N ARG A 165 4.85 -16.77 -8.63
CA ARG A 165 3.61 -16.41 -9.29
C ARG A 165 2.47 -16.38 -8.28
N LEU A 166 1.38 -15.75 -8.71
CA LEU A 166 0.12 -15.72 -7.98
C LEU A 166 -0.39 -17.14 -7.74
N PHE A 167 -0.62 -17.47 -6.47
CA PHE A 167 -1.17 -18.76 -6.03
C PHE A 167 -0.28 -19.98 -6.29
N ASP A 168 1.02 -19.80 -6.56
CA ASP A 168 1.94 -20.94 -6.61
C ASP A 168 1.93 -21.66 -5.26
N GLU A 169 1.68 -22.97 -5.29
CA GLU A 169 1.90 -23.82 -4.14
C GLU A 169 3.41 -23.84 -3.82
N GLU A 170 3.79 -23.87 -2.54
CA GLU A 170 5.17 -23.77 -2.06
C GLU A 170 6.12 -24.88 -2.59
N GLU A 171 5.65 -25.80 -3.45
CA GLU A 171 6.38 -26.95 -3.99
C GLU A 171 7.09 -26.72 -5.34
N GLU A 172 6.65 -25.78 -6.20
CA GLU A 172 7.20 -25.69 -7.57
C GLU A 172 8.53 -24.90 -7.71
N MET A 173 9.06 -24.33 -6.63
CA MET A 173 10.34 -23.58 -6.68
C MET A 173 11.53 -24.39 -6.14
N MET A 174 11.57 -25.68 -6.44
CA MET A 174 12.73 -26.56 -6.20
C MET A 174 13.81 -26.36 -7.28
N GLY A 175 14.16 -25.11 -7.58
CA GLY A 175 14.96 -24.81 -8.77
C GLY A 175 15.75 -23.52 -8.76
N GLN A 176 16.01 -22.89 -7.60
CA GLN A 176 17.10 -21.91 -7.36
C GLN A 176 16.92 -21.20 -6.00
N GLU A 177 16.89 -21.96 -4.91
CA GLU A 177 16.86 -21.36 -3.59
C GLU A 177 18.29 -20.99 -3.16
N ASP A 178 18.51 -19.75 -2.70
CA ASP A 178 19.72 -19.48 -1.92
C ASP A 178 19.60 -20.13 -0.53
N GLU A 179 20.73 -20.53 0.04
CA GLU A 179 20.79 -21.26 1.31
C GLU A 179 20.06 -20.55 2.45
N LEU A 180 19.97 -19.22 2.39
CA LEU A 180 19.30 -18.40 3.39
C LEU A 180 17.77 -18.56 3.31
N GLY A 181 17.22 -18.59 2.09
CA GLY A 181 15.81 -18.89 1.84
C GLY A 181 15.42 -20.30 2.28
N VAL A 182 16.32 -21.28 2.11
CA VAL A 182 16.15 -22.65 2.62
C VAL A 182 16.14 -22.66 4.15
N ALA A 183 17.12 -21.99 4.78
CA ALA A 183 17.26 -21.95 6.24
C ALA A 183 16.06 -21.28 6.93
N VAL A 184 15.60 -20.13 6.44
CA VAL A 184 14.44 -19.41 7.00
C VAL A 184 13.16 -20.24 6.89
N ARG A 185 12.96 -20.96 5.77
CA ARG A 185 11.81 -21.88 5.62
C ARG A 185 11.93 -23.13 6.49
N GLY A 186 13.14 -23.68 6.64
CA GLY A 186 13.41 -24.79 7.56
C GLY A 186 13.07 -24.43 9.00
N LEU A 187 13.38 -23.20 9.42
CA LEU A 187 12.98 -22.68 10.72
C LEU A 187 11.46 -22.55 10.82
N ARG A 188 10.78 -22.00 9.80
CA ARG A 188 9.30 -21.88 9.78
C ARG A 188 8.59 -23.23 9.89
N LYS A 189 9.09 -24.28 9.23
CA LYS A 189 8.53 -25.65 9.33
C LYS A 189 8.80 -26.32 10.68
N LYS A 190 9.88 -25.95 11.36
CA LYS A 190 10.24 -26.48 12.71
C LYS A 190 9.52 -25.78 13.85
N VAL A 191 9.01 -24.56 13.64
CA VAL A 191 8.16 -23.90 14.63
C VAL A 191 6.76 -24.49 14.56
N ARG A 192 6.53 -25.56 15.33
CA ARG A 192 5.18 -26.01 15.67
C ARG A 192 4.56 -25.00 16.62
N ILE A 193 3.85 -24.01 16.08
CA ILE A 193 3.00 -23.14 16.89
C ILE A 193 1.93 -24.03 17.51
N ARG A 194 2.05 -24.33 18.81
CA ARG A 194 1.00 -25.02 19.54
C ARG A 194 -0.24 -24.13 19.47
N PRO A 195 -1.41 -24.63 19.07
CA PRO A 195 -2.62 -23.84 19.10
C PRO A 195 -2.83 -23.36 20.54
N PHE A 196 -2.93 -22.04 20.71
CA PHE A 196 -3.34 -21.46 21.98
C PHE A 196 -4.85 -21.68 22.10
N TYR A 197 -5.24 -22.81 22.66
CA TYR A 197 -6.63 -23.04 23.06
C TYR A 197 -6.87 -22.22 24.33
N TRP A 198 -7.81 -21.28 24.26
CA TRP A 198 -8.39 -20.65 25.45
C TRP A 198 -9.17 -21.74 26.20
N GLY A 199 -8.70 -22.09 27.39
CA GLY A 199 -9.43 -22.88 28.38
C GLY A 199 -10.03 -21.98 29.45
#